data_AF-A0A961W360-F1
#
_entry.id   AF-A0A961W360-F1
#
_cell.length_a   1.000
_cell.length_b   1.000
_cell.length_c   1.000
_cell.angle_alpha   90.00
_cell.angle_beta   90.00
_cell.angle_gamma   90.00
#
_symmetry.space_group_name_H-M   'P 1'
#
loop_
_entity.id
_entity.type
_entity.pdbx_description
1 polymer ?
#
loop_
_entity_poly.entity_id
_entity_poly.type
_entity_poly.pdbx_seq_one_letter_code
_entity_poly.pdbx_strand_id
1 'polypeptide(L)'
;MADLSLAPRLASQLNEATNDTGRVAFCGPYVLSAITGFPISKVEDVVRDLRDVPQGRKPIVKGTYTEEVQEALSRFGYKMKPVSTFVHLPRKERPTLWSWMQKPRNAWAHYILAIHKGKEGHWILVKGVKMCDTFTEGRWTFVCDGPHRGCRIMEVFEVRRDLDV
;
A
#
# COMPACT_ATOMS: atom_id res chain seq x y z
N MET A 1 -21.41 -16.17 -25.22
CA MET A 1 -20.26 -17.08 -25.03
C MET A 1 -19.26 -16.35 -24.16
N ALA A 2 -19.31 -16.57 -22.85
CA ALA A 2 -18.40 -15.94 -21.89
C ALA A 2 -17.48 -17.03 -21.36
N ASP A 3 -16.30 -17.13 -21.95
CA ASP A 3 -15.18 -17.83 -21.33
C ASP A 3 -14.32 -16.76 -20.63
N LEU A 4 -14.62 -16.55 -19.35
CA LEU A 4 -13.74 -15.83 -18.43
C LEU A 4 -13.11 -16.86 -17.48
N SER A 5 -12.31 -17.75 -18.07
CA SER A 5 -11.21 -18.41 -17.37
C SER A 5 -10.31 -17.36 -16.71
N LEU A 6 -10.68 -16.95 -15.50
CA LEU A 6 -9.82 -16.26 -14.54
C LEU A 6 -8.86 -17.30 -13.95
N ALA A 7 -7.96 -17.82 -14.79
CA ALA A 7 -6.76 -18.47 -14.30
C ALA A 7 -6.05 -17.51 -13.33
N PRO A 8 -5.58 -17.95 -12.15
CA PRO A 8 -4.84 -17.09 -11.24
C PRO A 8 -3.58 -16.65 -11.99
N ARG A 9 -3.51 -15.38 -12.41
CA ARG A 9 -2.31 -14.81 -12.99
C ARG A 9 -1.26 -14.68 -11.88
N LEU A 10 -0.48 -15.74 -11.70
CA LEU A 10 0.68 -15.83 -10.79
C LEU A 10 1.86 -14.96 -11.24
N ALA A 11 1.72 -14.22 -12.34
CA ALA A 11 2.74 -13.29 -12.78
C ALA A 11 2.88 -12.16 -11.76
N SER A 12 4.12 -11.87 -11.37
CA SER A 12 4.52 -10.70 -10.56
C SER A 12 4.17 -9.40 -11.29
N GLN A 13 2.88 -9.06 -11.36
CA GLN A 13 2.44 -7.82 -11.95
C GLN A 13 2.55 -6.69 -10.91
N LEU A 14 2.85 -5.51 -11.43
CA LEU A 14 2.87 -4.25 -10.71
C LEU A 14 1.67 -3.48 -11.24
N ASN A 15 0.50 -3.64 -10.60
CA ASN A 15 -0.69 -2.90 -11.03
C ASN A 15 -0.45 -1.43 -10.70
N GLU A 16 -0.63 -0.54 -11.66
CA GLU A 16 -0.75 0.87 -11.36
C GLU A 16 -2.06 1.10 -10.59
N ALA A 17 -2.05 2.03 -9.63
CA ALA A 17 -3.30 2.36 -8.95
C ALA A 17 -4.25 3.06 -9.93
N THR A 18 -5.51 2.61 -9.97
CA THR A 18 -6.53 3.23 -10.81
C THR A 18 -7.32 4.23 -9.99
N ASN A 19 -7.06 5.53 -10.16
CA ASN A 19 -7.78 6.58 -9.47
C ASN A 19 -8.96 7.10 -10.31
N ASP A 20 -10.14 6.56 -10.05
CA ASP A 20 -11.40 6.89 -10.72
C ASP A 20 -12.24 7.94 -9.98
N THR A 21 -11.69 8.54 -8.91
CA THR A 21 -12.46 9.41 -8.01
C THR A 21 -12.56 10.86 -8.47
N GLY A 22 -11.88 11.24 -9.57
CA GLY A 22 -11.83 12.62 -10.06
C GLY A 22 -11.06 13.60 -9.18
N ARG A 23 -10.35 13.11 -8.15
CA ARG A 23 -9.53 13.91 -7.22
C ARG A 23 -8.22 13.20 -6.88
N VAL A 24 -7.29 13.90 -6.25
CA VAL A 24 -6.12 13.26 -5.63
C VAL A 24 -6.56 12.51 -4.38
N ALA A 25 -6.34 11.19 -4.34
CA ALA A 25 -6.62 10.35 -3.17
C ALA A 25 -5.45 10.31 -2.17
N PHE A 26 -5.72 9.85 -0.95
CA PHE A 26 -4.70 9.70 0.09
C PHE A 26 -3.88 8.40 -0.10
N CYS A 27 -2.77 8.29 0.63
CA CYS A 27 -1.77 7.25 0.39
C CYS A 27 -2.24 5.83 0.63
N GLY A 28 -3.09 5.60 1.64
CA GLY A 28 -3.70 4.29 1.91
C GLY A 28 -4.44 3.74 0.69
N PRO A 29 -5.45 4.46 0.16
CA PRO A 29 -6.17 4.03 -1.04
C PRO A 29 -5.30 3.78 -2.27
N TYR A 30 -4.27 4.60 -2.51
CA TYR A 30 -3.32 4.37 -3.62
C TYR A 30 -2.57 3.04 -3.47
N VAL A 31 -2.01 2.78 -2.28
CA VAL A 31 -1.26 1.54 -2.00
C VAL A 31 -2.17 0.31 -2.11
N LEU A 32 -3.38 0.38 -1.55
CA LEU A 32 -4.37 -0.70 -1.63
C LEU A 32 -4.81 -0.97 -3.07
N SER A 33 -5.07 0.07 -3.86
CA SER A 33 -5.43 -0.07 -5.28
C SER A 33 -4.31 -0.74 -6.08
N ALA A 34 -3.05 -0.31 -5.89
CA ALA A 34 -1.91 -0.91 -6.58
C ALA A 34 -1.66 -2.38 -6.20
N ILE A 35 -1.92 -2.79 -4.94
CA ILE A 35 -1.79 -4.20 -4.54
C ILE A 35 -2.93 -5.03 -5.15
N THR A 36 -4.16 -4.55 -4.98
CA THR A 36 -5.37 -5.36 -5.24
C THR A 36 -5.79 -5.34 -6.71
N GLY A 37 -5.39 -4.32 -7.46
CA GLY A 37 -5.83 -4.07 -8.84
C GLY A 37 -7.22 -3.45 -8.95
N PHE A 38 -7.92 -3.20 -7.83
CA PHE A 38 -9.21 -2.53 -7.83
C PHE A 38 -9.05 -1.00 -7.87
N PRO A 39 -10.03 -0.27 -8.45
CA PRO A 39 -10.00 1.19 -8.45
C PRO A 39 -10.12 1.77 -7.04
N ILE A 40 -9.62 2.99 -6.85
CA ILE A 40 -9.61 3.68 -5.56
C ILE A 40 -11.02 3.83 -4.98
N SER A 41 -12.05 4.11 -5.80
CA SER A 41 -13.44 4.17 -5.31
C SER A 41 -13.86 2.89 -4.58
N LYS A 42 -13.57 1.72 -5.16
CA LYS A 42 -13.90 0.41 -4.61
C LYS A 42 -13.14 0.12 -3.32
N VAL A 43 -11.86 0.49 -3.28
CA VAL A 43 -11.02 0.39 -2.08
C VAL A 43 -11.55 1.28 -0.97
N GLU A 44 -11.90 2.52 -1.28
CA GLU A 44 -12.44 3.46 -0.29
C GLU A 44 -13.79 3.01 0.27
N ASP A 45 -14.65 2.38 -0.54
CA ASP A 45 -15.90 1.80 -0.06
C ASP A 45 -15.63 0.71 0.99
N VAL A 46 -14.66 -0.17 0.76
CA VAL A 46 -14.26 -1.18 1.76
C VAL A 46 -13.77 -0.52 3.06
N VAL A 47 -12.94 0.53 2.98
CA VAL A 47 -12.47 1.23 4.17
C VAL A 47 -13.61 1.97 4.90
N ARG A 48 -14.59 2.52 4.17
CA ARG A 48 -15.77 3.14 4.78
C ARG A 48 -16.64 2.12 5.50
N ASP A 49 -16.82 0.94 4.91
CA ASP A 49 -17.56 -0.15 5.53
C ASP A 49 -16.89 -0.59 6.84
N LEU A 50 -15.55 -0.60 6.90
CA LEU A 50 -14.79 -0.89 8.13
C LEU A 50 -14.93 0.18 9.22
N ARG A 51 -15.32 1.40 8.84
CA ARG A 51 -15.54 2.54 9.76
C ARG A 51 -17.01 2.69 10.16
N ASP A 52 -17.86 1.72 9.81
CA ASP A 52 -19.31 1.77 10.01
C ASP A 52 -19.97 3.06 9.48
N VAL A 53 -19.46 3.58 8.36
CA VAL A 53 -20.01 4.80 7.75
C VAL A 53 -21.40 4.47 7.19
N PRO A 54 -22.46 5.25 7.55
CA PRO A 54 -23.81 4.97 7.09
C PRO A 54 -23.93 4.93 5.56
N GLN A 55 -24.69 3.97 5.05
CA GLN A 55 -25.04 3.82 3.64
C GLN A 55 -25.54 5.16 3.06
N GLY A 56 -24.97 5.57 1.93
CA GLY A 56 -25.26 6.87 1.28
C GLY A 56 -24.31 8.00 1.66
N ARG A 57 -23.55 7.90 2.76
CA ARG A 57 -22.44 8.83 3.05
C ARG A 57 -21.16 8.31 2.42
N LYS A 58 -20.49 9.16 1.63
CA LYS A 58 -19.20 8.84 0.99
C LYS A 58 -18.11 9.85 1.38
N PRO A 59 -17.75 9.96 2.68
CA PRO A 59 -16.66 10.84 3.09
C PRO A 59 -15.35 10.40 2.43
N ILE A 60 -14.48 11.36 2.12
CA ILE A 60 -13.15 11.07 1.59
C ILE A 60 -12.37 10.29 2.66
N VAL A 61 -11.75 9.17 2.27
CA VAL A 61 -10.89 8.40 3.17
C VAL A 61 -9.57 9.15 3.34
N LYS A 62 -9.44 9.84 4.48
CA LYS A 62 -8.23 10.55 4.91
C LYS A 62 -7.65 9.85 6.14
N GLY A 63 -6.33 9.62 6.12
CA GLY A 63 -5.65 8.80 7.12
C GLY A 63 -6.14 7.34 7.07
N THR A 64 -5.24 6.38 7.19
CA THR A 64 -5.62 4.97 7.34
C THR A 64 -4.72 4.36 8.39
N TYR A 65 -5.30 3.66 9.34
CA TYR A 65 -4.56 2.94 10.38
C TYR A 65 -4.09 1.58 9.86
N THR A 66 -3.09 1.00 10.53
CA THR A 66 -2.52 -0.30 10.15
C THR A 66 -3.59 -1.38 10.08
N GLU A 67 -4.51 -1.39 11.04
CA GLU A 67 -5.60 -2.35 11.16
C GLU A 67 -6.59 -2.22 9.98
N GLU A 68 -6.89 -0.98 9.57
CA GLU A 68 -7.78 -0.72 8.42
C GLU A 68 -7.13 -1.17 7.11
N VAL A 69 -5.83 -0.94 6.94
CA VAL A 69 -5.09 -1.39 5.74
C VAL A 69 -5.05 -2.92 5.70
N GLN A 70 -4.74 -3.56 6.84
CA GLN A 70 -4.69 -5.02 6.95
C GLN A 70 -6.05 -5.66 6.66
N GLU A 71 -7.12 -5.13 7.24
CA GLU A 71 -8.46 -5.68 7.07
C GLU A 71 -9.05 -5.35 5.69
N ALA A 72 -8.72 -4.20 5.11
CA ALA A 72 -9.07 -3.94 3.71
C ALA A 72 -8.38 -4.97 2.78
N LEU A 73 -7.10 -5.26 3.00
CA LEU A 73 -6.37 -6.28 2.22
C LEU A 73 -6.97 -7.68 2.38
N SER A 74 -7.38 -8.07 3.59
CA SER A 74 -7.98 -9.39 3.84
C SER A 74 -9.26 -9.60 3.01
N ARG A 75 -10.10 -8.56 2.91
CA ARG A 75 -11.32 -8.56 2.07
C ARG A 75 -11.04 -8.70 0.57
N PHE A 76 -9.82 -8.43 0.13
CA PHE A 76 -9.39 -8.63 -1.26
C PHE A 76 -8.52 -9.89 -1.45
N GLY A 77 -8.46 -10.79 -0.46
CA GLY A 77 -7.69 -12.03 -0.54
C GLY A 77 -6.17 -11.80 -0.42
N TYR A 78 -5.75 -10.82 0.37
CA TYR A 78 -4.34 -10.56 0.68
C TYR A 78 -4.10 -10.62 2.18
N LYS A 79 -2.95 -11.18 2.56
CA LYS A 79 -2.48 -11.24 3.94
C LYS A 79 -1.35 -10.24 4.15
N MET A 80 -1.53 -9.36 5.12
CA MET A 80 -0.52 -8.42 5.60
C MET A 80 0.09 -8.93 6.90
N LYS A 81 1.42 -8.96 7.00
CA LYS A 81 2.16 -9.40 8.19
C LYS A 81 3.20 -8.36 8.58
N PRO A 82 3.32 -7.99 9.87
CA PRO A 82 4.41 -7.14 10.34
C PRO A 82 5.75 -7.85 10.16
N VAL A 83 6.76 -7.13 9.65
CA VAL A 83 8.13 -7.62 9.45
C VAL A 83 9.10 -6.90 10.37
N SER A 84 8.94 -5.59 10.53
CA SER A 84 9.82 -4.78 11.37
C SER A 84 9.08 -3.55 11.85
N THR A 85 9.39 -3.14 13.08
CA THR A 85 8.95 -1.87 13.65
C THR A 85 10.16 -1.12 14.20
N PHE A 86 10.21 0.18 13.96
CA PHE A 86 11.28 1.09 14.38
C PHE A 86 10.74 2.22 15.25
N VAL A 87 9.47 2.16 15.65
CA VAL A 87 8.84 3.21 16.49
C VAL A 87 9.51 3.36 17.85
N HIS A 88 10.14 2.28 18.34
CA HIS A 88 10.94 2.24 19.56
C HIS A 88 12.23 3.08 19.47
N LEU A 89 12.68 3.44 18.26
CA LEU A 89 13.85 4.28 18.06
C LEU A 89 13.47 5.76 17.92
N PRO A 90 14.33 6.69 18.39
CA PRO A 90 14.25 8.09 18.01
C PRO A 90 14.22 8.25 16.48
N ARG A 91 13.43 9.21 15.98
CA ARG A 91 13.18 9.35 14.53
C ARG A 91 14.46 9.43 13.69
N LYS A 92 15.51 10.09 14.17
CA LYS A 92 16.78 10.27 13.44
C LYS A 92 17.58 8.96 13.31
N GLU A 93 17.35 7.99 14.19
CA GLU A 93 18.05 6.70 14.23
C GLU A 93 17.35 5.62 13.40
N ARG A 94 16.06 5.81 13.09
CA ARG A 94 15.30 4.87 12.24
C ARG A 94 15.93 4.74 10.85
N PRO A 95 15.87 3.55 10.21
CA PRO A 95 16.37 3.40 8.85
C PRO A 95 15.64 4.33 7.89
N THR A 96 16.36 4.83 6.89
CA THR A 96 15.74 5.52 5.76
C THR A 96 15.21 4.50 4.78
N LEU A 97 14.28 4.90 3.91
CA LEU A 97 13.89 4.06 2.78
C LEU A 97 15.12 3.61 1.99
N TRP A 98 16.06 4.51 1.71
CA TRP A 98 17.27 4.17 0.94
C TRP A 98 18.16 3.13 1.63
N SER A 99 18.40 3.24 2.94
CA SER A 99 19.24 2.27 3.65
C SER A 99 18.55 0.91 3.80
N TRP A 100 17.23 0.90 3.97
CA TRP A 100 16.44 -0.33 3.97
C TRP A 100 16.50 -1.04 2.61
N MET A 101 16.48 -0.29 1.51
CA MET A 101 16.56 -0.83 0.16
C MET A 101 17.87 -1.53 -0.18
N GLN A 102 18.96 -1.26 0.56
CA GLN A 102 20.25 -1.94 0.40
C GLN A 102 20.25 -3.37 0.96
N LYS A 103 19.21 -3.75 1.71
CA LYS A 103 19.08 -5.09 2.29
C LYS A 103 18.33 -6.02 1.33
N PRO A 104 18.67 -7.32 1.31
CA PRO A 104 17.91 -8.31 0.55
C PRO A 104 16.47 -8.40 1.06
N ARG A 105 15.53 -8.64 0.15
CA ARG A 105 14.10 -8.80 0.43
C ARG A 105 13.48 -9.78 -0.56
N ASN A 106 12.31 -10.31 -0.23
CA ASN A 106 11.61 -11.21 -1.13
C ASN A 106 11.10 -10.44 -2.37
N ALA A 107 11.61 -10.77 -3.56
CA ALA A 107 11.22 -10.12 -4.81
C ALA A 107 9.74 -10.36 -5.19
N TRP A 108 9.13 -11.41 -4.65
CA TRP A 108 7.75 -11.81 -4.94
C TRP A 108 6.72 -11.21 -3.99
N ALA A 109 7.17 -10.59 -2.89
CA ALA A 109 6.28 -9.94 -1.93
C ALA A 109 6.11 -8.45 -2.26
N HIS A 110 4.94 -7.93 -1.91
CA HIS A 110 4.76 -6.49 -1.75
C HIS A 110 5.17 -6.12 -0.33
N TYR A 111 5.70 -4.90 -0.16
CA TYR A 111 6.00 -4.34 1.15
C TYR A 111 5.27 -3.01 1.30
N ILE A 112 4.38 -2.91 2.28
CA ILE A 112 3.82 -1.64 2.72
C ILE A 112 4.74 -1.09 3.80
N LEU A 113 5.22 0.13 3.62
CA LEU A 113 6.03 0.82 4.61
C LEU A 113 5.28 2.03 5.12
N ALA A 114 5.18 2.14 6.45
CA ALA A 114 4.77 3.36 7.11
C ALA A 114 6.02 4.24 7.26
N ILE A 115 6.02 5.45 6.69
CA ILE A 115 7.15 6.39 6.76
C ILE A 115 6.75 7.73 7.37
N HIS A 116 7.71 8.46 7.91
CA HIS A 116 7.52 9.87 8.25
C HIS A 116 7.80 10.76 7.04
N LYS A 117 6.77 11.50 6.60
CA LYS A 117 6.89 12.59 5.64
C LYS A 117 6.60 13.92 6.33
N GLY A 118 7.63 14.74 6.55
CA GLY A 118 7.48 15.95 7.36
C GLY A 118 7.07 15.60 8.80
N LYS A 119 5.94 16.13 9.29
CA LYS A 119 5.36 15.77 10.60
C LYS A 119 4.30 14.66 10.53
N GLU A 120 3.96 14.21 9.32
CA GLU A 120 2.87 13.29 9.07
C GLU A 120 3.37 11.86 8.82
N GLY A 121 2.48 10.90 9.04
CA GLY A 121 2.65 9.51 8.60
C GLY A 121 2.20 9.36 7.15
N HIS A 122 2.87 8.49 6.40
CA HIS A 122 2.56 8.26 5.00
C HIS A 122 2.83 6.80 4.62
N TRP A 123 1.93 6.21 3.85
CA TRP A 123 2.08 4.87 3.30
C TRP A 123 2.81 4.90 1.96
N ILE A 124 3.78 4.03 1.80
CA ILE A 124 4.37 3.72 0.49
C ILE A 124 4.26 2.23 0.22
N LEU A 125 4.03 1.87 -1.04
CA LEU A 125 4.16 0.51 -1.51
C LEU A 125 5.54 0.33 -2.15
N VAL A 126 6.20 -0.78 -1.84
CA VAL A 126 7.45 -1.20 -2.48
C VAL A 126 7.31 -2.63 -2.99
N LYS A 127 7.82 -2.89 -4.19
CA LYS A 127 8.01 -4.25 -4.71
C LYS A 127 9.24 -4.28 -5.60
N GLY A 128 10.14 -5.23 -5.35
CA GLY A 128 11.46 -5.20 -5.95
C GLY A 128 12.15 -3.86 -5.66
N VAL A 129 12.67 -3.18 -6.68
CA VAL A 129 13.34 -1.87 -6.58
C VAL A 129 12.43 -0.66 -6.82
N LYS A 130 11.12 -0.89 -6.98
CA LYS A 130 10.15 0.14 -7.34
C LYS A 130 9.22 0.48 -6.18
N MET A 131 8.71 1.71 -6.19
CA MET A 131 7.68 2.18 -5.27
C MET A 131 6.49 2.80 -6.01
N CYS A 132 5.35 2.84 -5.34
CA CYS A 132 4.23 3.68 -5.75
C CYS A 132 3.45 4.19 -4.52
N ASP A 133 2.84 5.36 -4.67
CA ASP A 133 2.00 6.01 -3.66
C ASP A 133 1.22 7.19 -4.27
N THR A 134 0.65 8.06 -3.42
CA THR A 134 0.02 9.32 -3.87
C THR A 134 0.96 10.24 -4.65
N PHE A 135 2.23 10.36 -4.27
CA PHE A 135 3.17 11.29 -4.90
C PHE A 135 3.65 10.81 -6.27
N THR A 136 3.51 9.53 -6.58
CA THR A 136 3.73 8.98 -7.92
C THR A 136 2.42 8.81 -8.71
N GLU A 137 1.30 9.28 -8.17
CA GLU A 137 -0.05 9.09 -8.75
C GLU A 137 -0.35 7.61 -8.98
N GLY A 138 0.18 6.73 -8.13
CA GLY A 138 -0.01 5.28 -8.27
C GLY A 138 0.84 4.60 -9.35
N ARG A 139 1.70 5.33 -10.07
CA ARG A 139 2.66 4.76 -11.01
C ARG A 139 3.86 4.18 -10.29
N TRP A 140 4.41 3.08 -10.82
CA TRP A 140 5.60 2.45 -10.27
C TRP A 140 6.88 3.13 -10.75
N THR A 141 7.59 3.76 -9.82
CA THR A 141 8.87 4.45 -10.08
C THR A 141 10.01 3.76 -9.35
N PHE A 142 11.25 3.92 -9.82
CA PHE A 142 12.39 3.43 -9.06
C PHE A 142 12.54 4.19 -7.75
N VAL A 143 12.85 3.48 -6.67
CA VAL A 143 13.02 4.12 -5.35
C VAL A 143 14.15 5.15 -5.35
N CYS A 144 15.20 4.98 -6.18
CA CYS A 144 16.30 5.94 -6.31
C CYS A 144 15.89 7.28 -6.95
N ASP A 145 14.77 7.29 -7.67
CA ASP A 145 14.22 8.49 -8.34
C ASP A 145 12.98 9.01 -7.59
N GLY A 146 12.48 8.24 -6.62
CA GLY A 146 11.29 8.56 -5.84
C GLY A 146 11.52 9.61 -4.76
N PRO A 147 10.44 10.27 -4.30
CA PRO A 147 10.53 11.43 -3.40
C PRO A 147 10.84 11.09 -1.94
N HIS A 148 10.97 9.80 -1.59
CA HIS A 148 10.99 9.33 -0.19
C HIS A 148 12.29 8.68 0.27
N ARG A 149 13.37 8.76 -0.51
CA ARG A 149 14.66 8.11 -0.20
C ARG A 149 15.16 8.38 1.23
N GLY A 150 15.05 9.63 1.66
CA GLY A 150 15.49 10.08 2.99
C GLY A 150 14.44 9.93 4.09
N CYS A 151 13.20 9.54 3.76
CA CYS A 151 12.15 9.38 4.76
C CYS A 151 12.47 8.23 5.70
N ARG A 152 12.14 8.44 6.97
CA ARG A 152 12.40 7.50 8.07
C ARG A 152 11.26 6.50 8.17
N ILE A 153 11.59 5.22 8.19
CA ILE A 153 10.60 4.15 8.27
C ILE A 153 10.14 4.03 9.73
N MET A 154 8.84 3.94 9.94
CA MET A 154 8.21 3.60 11.21
C MET A 154 8.01 2.09 11.28
N GLU A 155 7.38 1.52 10.26
CA GLU A 155 6.99 0.10 10.24
C GLU A 155 7.08 -0.46 8.81
N VAL A 156 7.30 -1.77 8.74
CA VAL A 156 7.39 -2.53 7.48
C VAL A 156 6.46 -3.73 7.59
N PHE A 157 5.62 -3.89 6.59
CA PHE A 157 4.68 -5.00 6.48
C PHE A 157 4.88 -5.73 5.16
N GLU A 158 4.94 -7.05 5.21
CA GLU A 158 4.94 -7.88 4.01
C GLU A 158 3.49 -8.20 3.63
N VAL A 159 3.16 -8.06 2.35
CA VAL A 159 1.84 -8.35 1.80
C VAL A 159 1.97 -9.40 0.70
N ARG A 160 1.20 -10.48 0.82
CA ARG A 160 1.11 -11.55 -0.16
C ARG A 160 -0.35 -11.89 -0.44
N ARG A 161 -0.62 -12.43 -1.61
CA ARG A 161 -1.93 -13.02 -1.91
C ARG A 161 -2.15 -14.20 -0.96
N ASP A 162 -3.33 -14.26 -0.38
CA ASP A 162 -3.75 -15.42 0.40
C ASP A 162 -4.18 -16.50 -0.60
N LEU A 163 -3.48 -17.64 -0.59
CA LEU A 163 -3.70 -18.73 -1.54
C LEU A 163 -4.74 -19.75 -1.03
N ASP A 164 -5.18 -19.58 0.22
CA ASP A 164 -6.13 -20.44 0.91
C ASP A 164 -7.57 -19.87 0.87
N VAL A 165 -7.81 -18.84 0.02
CA VAL A 165 -9.12 -18.18 -0.19
C VAL A 165 -9.58 -18.35 -1.63
#